data_AF-A0A420TX49-F1
#
_entry.id   AF-A0A420TX49-F1
#
_cell.length_a   1.000
_cell.length_b   1.000
_cell.length_c   1.000
_cell.angle_alpha   90.00
_cell.angle_beta   90.00
_cell.angle_gamma   90.00
#
_symmetry.space_group_name_H-M   'P 1'
#
loop_
_entity.id
_entity.type
_entity.pdbx_description
1 polymer ?
#
loop_
_entity_poly.entity_id
_entity_poly.type
_entity_poly.pdbx_seq_one_letter_code
_entity_poly.pdbx_strand_id
1 'polypeptide(L)'
;MRFQSPLIAVASALWLLCPSVLAQESAAPADASGSLSLNTDKPLWTFEYQTSTPNLANWIGLYYSAGGGPVDQKKGSSNSIKWKWAPHDKGDVQLDFGSLEPGNYTAFFLANGGYTWLAPPLQIIKGRELDGDVKFIVSDISLPNARVGDGYSHSIRGLVRGGGGTMKFSGEGSNVDWIKISADGVISGTPTSSADKAVFTVRATGRDSASSGVFTINVAGSGKALLSELKVLTLNMWNGGTRVTSYHDKQVKFLASSGADVVGIQEDQQGRHVPRLADALGWYHWSSGGDVGVLSKYPIVEDYGVISGPARSGGVKIALDGKNQQINFFVAHLGYTPYGPYDTCYDHLPVDKIIQREAQSGRTPQMKATLEGMKSQLDNADEIPVFFVGDFNAPSHLDYVDGLKEKNCGYSNIQWPTSILPKEKGLIDSFRVAHPDPVKEQGITWSPIYIWNGGYRKPEPLDRIDFILHKGKGLKVTDSHTVVVGEPKPEPNHKDNEWFSDHAAVLTTYEL
;
A
#
# COMPACT_ATOMS: atom_id res chain seq x y z
N MET A 1 -55.02 6.24 -3.31
CA MET A 1 -53.90 5.65 -4.07
C MET A 1 -52.61 6.24 -3.53
N ARG A 2 -51.89 5.46 -2.72
CA ARG A 2 -50.57 5.80 -2.16
C ARG A 2 -49.57 4.90 -2.86
N PHE A 3 -48.55 5.47 -3.50
CA PHE A 3 -47.38 4.71 -3.93
C PHE A 3 -46.26 4.96 -2.91
N GLN A 4 -45.83 3.87 -2.27
CA GLN A 4 -44.63 3.80 -1.45
C GLN A 4 -43.42 3.60 -2.36
N SER A 5 -42.39 4.42 -2.19
CA SER A 5 -41.05 4.17 -2.73
C SER A 5 -40.30 3.22 -1.79
N PRO A 6 -39.57 2.21 -2.28
CA PRO A 6 -38.73 1.39 -1.41
C PRO A 6 -37.37 2.09 -1.19
N LEU A 7 -36.97 2.14 0.08
CA LEU A 7 -35.59 2.40 0.49
C LEU A 7 -34.69 1.28 -0.07
N ILE A 8 -33.63 1.66 -0.78
CA ILE A 8 -32.49 0.77 -1.03
C ILE A 8 -31.50 1.02 0.11
N ALA A 9 -31.51 0.12 1.09
CA ALA A 9 -30.45 0.00 2.08
C ALA A 9 -29.26 -0.70 1.42
N VAL A 10 -28.13 0.00 1.28
CA VAL A 10 -26.85 -0.61 0.93
C VAL A 10 -26.31 -1.26 2.20
N ALA A 11 -26.59 -2.55 2.36
CA ALA A 11 -25.95 -3.39 3.35
C ALA A 11 -24.69 -3.99 2.71
N SER A 12 -23.52 -3.44 3.05
CA SER A 12 -22.24 -4.12 2.84
C SER A 12 -21.70 -4.51 4.19
N ALA A 13 -22.03 -5.72 4.64
CA ALA A 13 -21.38 -6.35 5.77
C ALA A 13 -21.23 -7.85 5.52
N LEU A 14 -20.12 -8.36 6.06
CA LEU A 14 -19.64 -9.74 6.16
C LEU A 14 -18.81 -10.28 4.99
N TRP A 15 -17.52 -10.53 5.28
CA TRP A 15 -17.03 -11.91 5.43
C TRP A 15 -16.25 -12.05 6.75
N LEU A 16 -16.75 -12.94 7.62
CA LEU A 16 -16.04 -13.57 8.73
C LEU A 16 -14.92 -14.47 8.17
N LEU A 17 -13.76 -14.58 8.83
CA LEU A 17 -12.81 -15.72 8.86
C LEU A 17 -11.59 -15.38 9.78
N CYS A 18 -10.81 -16.39 10.18
CA CYS A 18 -9.75 -16.42 11.22
C CYS A 18 -8.78 -15.21 11.34
N PRO A 19 -8.22 -14.93 12.54
CA PRO A 19 -7.74 -13.59 12.94
C PRO A 19 -6.29 -13.23 12.53
N SER A 20 -5.74 -13.86 11.49
CA SER A 20 -4.41 -13.50 10.93
C SER A 20 -4.22 -13.93 9.48
N VAL A 21 -5.20 -14.67 8.96
CA VAL A 21 -5.21 -15.29 7.64
C VAL A 21 -6.64 -15.18 7.13
N LEU A 22 -6.89 -14.24 6.22
CA LEU A 22 -8.21 -14.00 5.63
C LEU A 22 -8.31 -14.65 4.27
N ALA A 23 -9.46 -15.25 3.96
CA ALA A 23 -9.73 -15.87 2.69
C ALA A 23 -10.79 -15.09 1.88
N GLN A 24 -10.56 -14.92 0.58
CA GLN A 24 -11.55 -14.38 -0.35
C GLN A 24 -11.65 -15.28 -1.59
N GLU A 25 -12.88 -15.61 -1.99
CA GLU A 25 -13.15 -16.38 -3.21
C GLU A 25 -12.96 -15.50 -4.46
N SER A 26 -12.33 -16.08 -5.49
CA SER A 26 -12.24 -15.47 -6.83
C SER A 26 -13.30 -16.07 -7.76
N ALA A 27 -13.76 -15.28 -8.74
CA ALA A 27 -14.72 -15.78 -9.73
C ALA A 27 -14.07 -16.86 -10.63
N ALA A 28 -14.62 -18.07 -10.65
CA ALA A 28 -14.13 -19.20 -11.44
C ALA A 28 -14.96 -19.43 -12.72
N PRO A 29 -14.38 -20.07 -13.76
CA PRO A 29 -15.13 -20.58 -14.90
C PRO A 29 -16.08 -21.72 -14.48
N ALA A 30 -17.12 -21.97 -15.28
CA ALA A 30 -18.27 -22.83 -14.97
C ALA A 30 -17.97 -24.33 -14.68
N ASP A 31 -16.73 -24.80 -14.86
CA ASP A 31 -16.38 -26.22 -14.83
C ASP A 31 -15.69 -26.69 -13.53
N ALA A 32 -15.35 -25.80 -12.59
CA ALA A 32 -14.80 -26.19 -11.28
C ALA A 32 -15.93 -26.53 -10.30
N SER A 33 -16.23 -27.82 -10.13
CA SER A 33 -17.37 -28.29 -9.31
C SER A 33 -17.03 -28.57 -7.83
N GLY A 34 -15.78 -28.37 -7.42
CA GLY A 34 -15.32 -28.56 -6.04
C GLY A 34 -15.31 -27.28 -5.21
N SER A 35 -14.90 -27.41 -3.95
CA SER A 35 -14.71 -26.29 -3.03
C SER A 35 -13.32 -26.32 -2.39
N LEU A 36 -12.83 -25.13 -2.05
CA LEU A 36 -11.60 -24.93 -1.30
C LEU A 36 -11.81 -23.74 -0.35
N SER A 37 -11.65 -23.97 0.95
CA SER A 37 -11.78 -22.92 1.98
C SER A 37 -10.75 -23.10 3.09
N LEU A 38 -10.53 -22.06 3.89
CA LEU A 38 -9.75 -22.17 5.13
C LEU A 38 -10.65 -22.66 6.27
N ASN A 39 -10.22 -23.74 6.93
CA ASN A 39 -10.92 -24.27 8.10
C ASN A 39 -10.43 -23.54 9.36
N THR A 40 -11.28 -22.68 9.92
CA THR A 40 -10.95 -21.82 11.06
C THR A 40 -11.02 -22.50 12.41
N ASP A 41 -11.64 -23.68 12.47
CA ASP A 41 -11.77 -24.48 13.70
C ASP A 41 -10.58 -25.44 13.87
N LYS A 42 -9.67 -25.44 12.89
CA LYS A 42 -8.47 -26.28 12.85
C LYS A 42 -7.20 -25.43 12.96
N PRO A 43 -6.02 -26.05 13.14
CA PRO A 43 -4.75 -25.33 13.11
C PRO A 43 -4.64 -24.42 11.88
N LEU A 44 -3.95 -23.27 12.04
CA LEU A 44 -3.79 -22.29 10.97
C LEU A 44 -3.24 -22.93 9.69
N TRP A 45 -3.68 -22.40 8.54
CA TRP A 45 -3.34 -22.91 7.20
C TRP A 45 -3.83 -24.34 6.91
N THR A 46 -4.95 -24.73 7.55
CA THR A 46 -5.70 -25.92 7.19
C THR A 46 -6.74 -25.59 6.13
N PHE A 47 -6.64 -26.27 5.00
CA PHE A 47 -7.54 -26.13 3.86
C PHE A 47 -8.55 -27.27 3.86
N GLU A 48 -9.83 -26.94 3.95
CA GLU A 48 -10.91 -27.89 3.69
C GLU A 48 -11.19 -27.91 2.19
N TYR A 49 -11.30 -29.10 1.61
CA TYR A 49 -11.54 -29.27 0.19
C TYR A 49 -12.61 -30.33 -0.08
N GLN A 50 -13.32 -30.16 -1.20
CA GLN A 50 -14.24 -31.15 -1.74
C GLN A 50 -14.13 -31.20 -3.26
N THR A 51 -14.26 -32.39 -3.84
CA THR A 51 -14.28 -32.63 -5.29
C THR A 51 -15.12 -33.85 -5.64
N SER A 52 -15.80 -33.81 -6.79
CA SER A 52 -16.50 -34.96 -7.38
C SER A 52 -15.56 -35.93 -8.11
N THR A 53 -14.28 -35.56 -8.28
CA THR A 53 -13.28 -36.33 -9.04
C THR A 53 -12.05 -36.63 -8.17
N PRO A 54 -12.16 -37.50 -7.15
CA PRO A 54 -11.03 -37.90 -6.33
C PRO A 54 -9.97 -38.61 -7.16
N ASN A 55 -8.70 -38.33 -6.88
CA ASN A 55 -7.56 -38.96 -7.52
C ASN A 55 -6.35 -38.88 -6.59
N LEU A 56 -5.55 -39.96 -6.52
CA LEU A 56 -4.37 -40.02 -5.66
C LEU A 56 -3.34 -38.91 -5.94
N ALA A 57 -3.37 -38.29 -7.12
CA ALA A 57 -2.53 -37.18 -7.53
C ALA A 57 -3.23 -35.81 -7.48
N ASN A 58 -4.42 -35.68 -6.89
CA ASN A 58 -4.99 -34.36 -6.60
C ASN A 58 -4.18 -33.69 -5.50
N TRP A 59 -3.96 -32.38 -5.59
CA TRP A 59 -3.07 -31.67 -4.67
C TRP A 59 -3.48 -30.22 -4.44
N ILE A 60 -3.11 -29.69 -3.28
CA ILE A 60 -3.29 -28.27 -2.95
C ILE A 60 -1.91 -27.62 -2.94
N GLY A 61 -1.77 -26.57 -3.74
CA GLY A 61 -0.54 -25.77 -3.87
C GLY A 61 -0.75 -24.33 -3.43
N LEU A 62 0.22 -23.79 -2.69
CA LEU A 62 0.25 -22.40 -2.26
C LEU A 62 1.28 -21.61 -3.07
N TYR A 63 0.86 -20.44 -3.56
CA TYR A 63 1.65 -19.53 -4.38
C TYR A 63 1.54 -18.13 -3.80
N TYR A 64 2.49 -17.24 -4.12
CA TYR A 64 2.23 -15.81 -3.93
C TYR A 64 1.10 -15.41 -4.88
N SER A 65 0.16 -14.56 -4.47
CA SER A 65 -0.95 -14.16 -5.36
C SER A 65 -0.44 -13.49 -6.64
N ALA A 66 0.58 -12.68 -6.44
CA ALA A 66 1.52 -12.14 -7.40
C ALA A 66 2.12 -13.16 -8.40
N GLY A 67 2.45 -14.35 -7.90
CA GLY A 67 3.57 -15.13 -8.39
C GLY A 67 3.12 -16.33 -9.20
N GLY A 68 3.11 -16.18 -10.52
CA GLY A 68 3.26 -17.26 -11.50
C GLY A 68 2.45 -18.53 -11.23
N GLY A 69 1.31 -18.40 -10.55
CA GLY A 69 0.50 -19.51 -10.12
C GLY A 69 -0.23 -20.14 -11.30
N PRO A 70 -1.02 -21.20 -11.07
CA PRO A 70 -1.71 -21.91 -12.12
C PRO A 70 -2.89 -21.15 -12.76
N VAL A 71 -2.71 -19.87 -13.13
CA VAL A 71 -3.72 -19.03 -13.78
C VAL A 71 -4.09 -19.62 -15.14
N ASP A 72 -5.36 -19.45 -15.55
CA ASP A 72 -5.94 -20.05 -16.75
C ASP A 72 -5.76 -21.58 -16.83
N GLN A 73 -5.65 -22.24 -15.66
CA GLN A 73 -5.55 -23.69 -15.52
C GLN A 73 -4.31 -24.31 -16.20
N LYS A 74 -3.22 -23.55 -16.29
CA LYS A 74 -1.93 -23.99 -16.86
C LYS A 74 -0.82 -23.82 -15.85
N LYS A 75 0.31 -24.52 -16.04
CA LYS A 75 1.51 -24.26 -15.23
C LYS A 75 1.94 -22.81 -15.44
N GLY A 76 1.98 -22.03 -14.37
CA GLY A 76 2.52 -20.68 -14.42
C GLY A 76 4.06 -20.67 -14.33
N SER A 77 4.63 -19.47 -14.18
CA SER A 77 6.08 -19.26 -14.22
C SER A 77 6.83 -19.71 -12.95
N SER A 78 6.10 -20.04 -11.88
CA SER A 78 6.68 -20.37 -10.57
C SER A 78 6.25 -21.76 -10.10
N ASN A 79 7.07 -22.39 -9.26
CA ASN A 79 6.66 -23.57 -8.50
C ASN A 79 5.85 -23.13 -7.27
N SER A 80 5.04 -24.04 -6.72
CA SER A 80 4.35 -23.80 -5.45
C SER A 80 5.36 -23.61 -4.32
N ILE A 81 5.10 -22.64 -3.44
CA ILE A 81 5.89 -22.37 -2.23
C ILE A 81 5.78 -23.55 -1.26
N LYS A 82 4.56 -24.05 -1.10
CA LYS A 82 4.20 -25.22 -0.28
C LYS A 82 3.13 -26.00 -1.02
N TRP A 83 3.10 -27.31 -0.85
CA TRP A 83 2.04 -28.14 -1.41
C TRP A 83 1.89 -29.45 -0.63
N LYS A 84 0.72 -30.08 -0.73
CA LYS A 84 0.46 -31.45 -0.25
C LYS A 84 -0.61 -32.13 -1.11
N TRP A 85 -0.59 -33.47 -1.13
CA TRP A 85 -1.64 -34.27 -1.76
C TRP A 85 -2.98 -34.13 -1.03
N ALA A 86 -4.06 -34.15 -1.80
CA ALA A 86 -5.46 -34.01 -1.41
C ALA A 86 -6.30 -35.07 -2.16
N PRO A 87 -6.10 -36.37 -1.88
CA PRO A 87 -6.47 -37.42 -2.83
C PRO A 87 -7.94 -37.85 -2.78
N HIS A 88 -8.66 -37.47 -1.72
CA HIS A 88 -10.01 -37.95 -1.44
C HIS A 88 -11.07 -37.04 -2.07
N ASP A 89 -12.33 -37.46 -1.98
CA ASP A 89 -13.49 -36.68 -2.43
C ASP A 89 -13.71 -35.47 -1.51
N LYS A 90 -13.31 -35.58 -0.24
CA LYS A 90 -13.27 -34.48 0.72
C LYS A 90 -12.19 -34.70 1.77
N GLY A 91 -11.72 -33.63 2.38
CA GLY A 91 -10.85 -33.71 3.55
C GLY A 91 -10.20 -32.39 3.91
N ASP A 92 -9.17 -32.49 4.75
CA ASP A 92 -8.38 -31.34 5.18
C ASP A 92 -6.90 -31.54 4.86
N VAL A 93 -6.26 -30.47 4.41
CA VAL A 93 -4.81 -30.42 4.19
C VAL A 93 -4.25 -29.23 4.93
N GLN A 94 -3.39 -29.49 5.92
CA GLN A 94 -2.61 -28.42 6.54
C GLN A 94 -1.30 -28.20 5.81
N LEU A 95 -1.05 -26.98 5.31
CA LEU A 95 0.25 -26.59 4.78
C LEU A 95 1.13 -25.99 5.89
N ASP A 96 2.44 -26.24 5.82
CA ASP A 96 3.40 -25.66 6.74
C ASP A 96 3.53 -24.14 6.51
N PHE A 97 3.32 -23.36 7.57
CA PHE A 97 3.25 -21.90 7.53
C PHE A 97 4.43 -21.20 8.20
N GLY A 98 5.28 -21.91 8.93
CA GLY A 98 6.32 -21.29 9.77
C GLY A 98 7.35 -20.49 8.97
N SER A 99 7.64 -20.93 7.74
CA SER A 99 8.57 -20.25 6.83
C SER A 99 7.90 -19.23 5.91
N LEU A 100 6.59 -19.02 6.00
CA LEU A 100 5.91 -18.06 5.13
C LEU A 100 6.12 -16.65 5.66
N GLU A 101 6.53 -15.73 4.81
CA GLU A 101 6.61 -14.31 5.16
C GLU A 101 5.21 -13.69 5.18
N PRO A 102 4.98 -12.54 5.86
CA PRO A 102 3.75 -11.78 5.66
C PRO A 102 3.55 -11.44 4.17
N GLY A 103 2.33 -11.57 3.66
CA GLY A 103 2.03 -11.25 2.25
C GLY A 103 0.71 -11.87 1.77
N ASN A 104 0.39 -11.61 0.50
CA ASN A 104 -0.75 -12.21 -0.18
C ASN A 104 -0.37 -13.50 -0.89
N TYR A 105 -1.22 -14.51 -0.75
CA TYR A 105 -1.06 -15.84 -1.27
C TYR A 105 -2.32 -16.31 -2.00
N THR A 106 -2.17 -17.23 -2.93
CA THR A 106 -3.29 -17.96 -3.53
C THR A 106 -3.09 -19.45 -3.34
N ALA A 107 -4.10 -20.11 -2.79
CA ALA A 107 -4.17 -21.57 -2.75
C ALA A 107 -4.99 -22.07 -3.95
N PHE A 108 -4.47 -23.10 -4.60
CA PHE A 108 -5.10 -23.78 -5.72
C PHE A 108 -5.32 -25.23 -5.38
N PHE A 109 -6.54 -25.74 -5.60
CA PHE A 109 -6.83 -27.16 -5.56
C PHE A 109 -6.79 -27.71 -6.99
N LEU A 110 -5.88 -28.65 -7.25
CA LEU A 110 -5.41 -29.00 -8.58
C LEU A 110 -5.53 -30.50 -8.87
N ALA A 111 -5.90 -30.83 -10.11
CA ALA A 111 -6.23 -32.19 -10.54
C ALA A 111 -5.02 -33.00 -11.00
N ASN A 112 -4.98 -34.29 -10.63
CA ASN A 112 -4.20 -35.34 -11.30
C ASN A 112 -2.70 -35.03 -11.52
N GLY A 113 -2.05 -34.35 -10.58
CA GLY A 113 -0.64 -33.92 -10.68
C GLY A 113 -0.39 -32.82 -11.71
N GLY A 114 -1.45 -32.30 -12.34
CA GLY A 114 -1.44 -31.18 -13.27
C GLY A 114 -1.84 -29.86 -12.60
N TYR A 115 -2.30 -28.91 -13.43
CA TYR A 115 -2.56 -27.52 -13.06
C TYR A 115 -4.00 -27.07 -13.34
N THR A 116 -4.87 -28.02 -13.67
CA THR A 116 -6.31 -27.83 -13.85
C THR A 116 -6.98 -27.67 -12.50
N TRP A 117 -7.87 -26.67 -12.36
CA TRP A 117 -8.51 -26.35 -11.09
C TRP A 117 -9.63 -27.33 -10.79
N LEU A 118 -9.70 -27.79 -9.54
CA LEU A 118 -10.82 -28.55 -9.00
C LEU A 118 -11.82 -27.66 -8.24
N ALA A 119 -11.40 -26.46 -7.83
CA ALA A 119 -12.19 -25.46 -7.14
C ALA A 119 -11.72 -24.04 -7.51
N PRO A 120 -12.53 -23.00 -7.31
CA PRO A 120 -12.09 -21.61 -7.41
C PRO A 120 -10.82 -21.37 -6.56
N PRO A 121 -9.80 -20.65 -7.09
CA PRO A 121 -8.64 -20.28 -6.30
C PRO A 121 -9.01 -19.43 -5.09
N LEU A 122 -8.37 -19.72 -3.96
CA LEU A 122 -8.61 -19.06 -2.69
C LEU A 122 -7.51 -18.03 -2.44
N GLN A 123 -7.85 -16.74 -2.41
CA GLN A 123 -6.91 -15.68 -2.01
C GLN A 123 -6.77 -15.65 -0.50
N ILE A 124 -5.54 -15.43 -0.02
CA ILE A 124 -5.17 -15.57 1.38
C ILE A 124 -4.21 -14.46 1.79
N ILE A 125 -4.53 -13.71 2.85
CA ILE A 125 -3.67 -12.62 3.34
C ILE A 125 -3.02 -13.04 4.65
N LYS A 126 -1.68 -13.14 4.70
CA LYS A 126 -0.92 -13.28 5.95
C LYS A 126 -0.52 -11.91 6.48
N GLY A 127 -1.28 -11.40 7.44
CA GLY A 127 -1.19 -10.02 7.92
C GLY A 127 -0.19 -9.74 9.03
N ARG A 128 0.40 -10.74 9.72
CA ARG A 128 1.31 -10.50 10.86
C ARG A 128 2.24 -11.67 11.19
N GLU A 129 3.24 -11.43 12.03
CA GLU A 129 3.99 -12.48 12.73
C GLU A 129 3.15 -13.11 13.85
N LEU A 130 3.22 -14.43 13.99
CA LEU A 130 2.40 -15.20 14.94
C LEU A 130 3.18 -15.69 16.17
N ASP A 131 4.49 -15.65 16.11
CA ASP A 131 5.37 -16.12 17.17
C ASP A 131 5.59 -15.04 18.24
N GLY A 132 5.92 -15.47 19.46
CA GLY A 132 6.17 -14.59 20.60
C GLY A 132 4.91 -14.06 21.28
N ASP A 133 5.09 -13.15 22.24
CA ASP A 133 3.99 -12.57 23.01
C ASP A 133 3.15 -11.58 22.21
N VAL A 134 1.88 -11.46 22.58
CA VAL A 134 0.99 -10.42 22.08
C VAL A 134 1.60 -9.06 22.33
N LYS A 135 1.74 -8.27 21.28
CA LYS A 135 2.17 -6.86 21.36
C LYS A 135 1.44 -6.05 20.31
N PHE A 136 0.96 -4.87 20.69
CA PHE A 136 0.62 -3.86 19.69
C PHE A 136 1.91 -3.39 19.00
N ILE A 137 1.86 -3.28 17.68
CA ILE A 137 2.98 -2.80 16.85
C ILE A 137 3.26 -1.32 17.16
N VAL A 138 2.21 -0.58 17.54
CA VAL A 138 2.26 0.83 17.94
C VAL A 138 1.45 1.01 19.23
N SER A 139 2.01 1.70 20.23
CA SER A 139 1.38 1.87 21.54
C SER A 139 0.29 2.96 21.59
N ASP A 140 0.44 3.99 20.75
CA ASP A 140 -0.43 5.16 20.70
C ASP A 140 -0.81 5.45 19.24
N ILE A 141 -2.07 5.23 18.89
CA ILE A 141 -2.53 5.25 17.49
C ILE A 141 -3.66 6.25 17.31
N SER A 142 -3.51 7.18 16.37
CA SER A 142 -4.62 7.97 15.87
C SER A 142 -5.32 7.21 14.76
N LEU A 143 -6.59 6.88 14.97
CA LEU A 143 -7.44 6.26 13.97
C LEU A 143 -8.07 7.34 13.06
N PRO A 144 -8.72 6.96 11.94
CA PRO A 144 -9.45 7.90 11.11
C PRO A 144 -10.46 8.71 11.93
N ASN A 145 -10.63 9.98 11.57
CA ASN A 145 -11.54 10.90 12.25
C ASN A 145 -12.99 10.37 12.20
N ALA A 146 -13.77 10.73 13.21
CA ALA A 146 -15.21 10.52 13.25
C ALA A 146 -15.95 11.86 13.21
N ARG A 147 -17.26 11.83 12.97
CA ARG A 147 -18.13 13.01 13.03
C ARG A 147 -19.39 12.70 13.83
N VAL A 148 -19.85 13.68 14.61
CA VAL A 148 -21.10 13.55 15.39
C VAL A 148 -22.28 13.26 14.47
N GLY A 149 -22.98 12.16 14.75
CA GLY A 149 -24.12 11.67 13.98
C GLY A 149 -23.78 10.65 12.90
N ASP A 150 -22.51 10.51 12.50
CA ASP A 150 -22.09 9.55 11.49
C ASP A 150 -21.74 8.19 12.11
N GLY A 151 -22.07 7.11 11.39
CA GLY A 151 -21.62 5.77 11.75
C GLY A 151 -20.09 5.65 11.62
N TYR A 152 -19.47 5.04 12.62
CA TYR A 152 -18.04 4.77 12.66
C TYR A 152 -17.78 3.26 12.67
N SER A 153 -16.77 2.83 11.90
CA SER A 153 -16.27 1.46 11.90
C SER A 153 -14.81 1.45 11.46
N HIS A 154 -13.93 0.84 12.25
CA HIS A 154 -12.51 0.70 11.92
C HIS A 154 -11.94 -0.57 12.53
N SER A 155 -11.14 -1.32 11.76
CA SER A 155 -10.48 -2.53 12.26
C SER A 155 -9.09 -2.21 12.76
N ILE A 156 -8.72 -2.75 13.92
CA ILE A 156 -7.38 -2.66 14.51
C ILE A 156 -6.70 -4.03 14.61
N ARG A 157 -7.30 -5.05 13.98
CA ARG A 157 -6.92 -6.45 14.18
C ARG A 157 -5.46 -6.74 13.83
N GLY A 158 -4.95 -6.10 12.78
CA GLY A 158 -3.59 -6.33 12.29
C GLY A 158 -2.56 -5.34 12.84
N LEU A 159 -2.95 -4.47 13.79
CA LEU A 159 -2.03 -3.62 14.55
C LEU A 159 -1.37 -4.39 15.72
N VAL A 160 -1.60 -5.69 15.81
CA VAL A 160 -1.11 -6.59 16.87
C VAL A 160 -0.34 -7.73 16.26
N ARG A 161 0.83 -8.05 16.83
CA ARG A 161 1.66 -9.20 16.49
C ARG A 161 1.69 -10.24 17.61
N GLY A 162 2.17 -11.44 17.28
CA GLY A 162 2.41 -12.52 18.22
C GLY A 162 1.11 -13.15 18.77
N GLY A 163 1.26 -13.83 19.90
CA GLY A 163 0.18 -14.44 20.68
C GLY A 163 -0.24 -15.83 20.25
N GLY A 164 0.13 -16.27 19.04
CA GLY A 164 -0.29 -17.54 18.45
C GLY A 164 -1.82 -17.72 18.35
N GLY A 165 -2.28 -18.56 17.42
CA GLY A 165 -3.69 -18.92 17.33
C GLY A 165 -4.65 -17.73 17.17
N THR A 166 -5.83 -17.83 17.79
CA THR A 166 -6.93 -16.88 17.59
C THR A 166 -6.81 -15.66 18.50
N MET A 167 -6.62 -14.47 17.93
CA MET A 167 -6.62 -13.19 18.67
C MET A 167 -8.04 -12.75 19.04
N LYS A 168 -8.21 -12.24 20.26
CA LYS A 168 -9.44 -11.62 20.75
C LYS A 168 -9.21 -10.22 21.26
N PHE A 169 -10.18 -9.34 21.06
CA PHE A 169 -10.12 -7.93 21.48
C PHE A 169 -11.25 -7.57 22.43
N SER A 170 -10.97 -6.68 23.37
CA SER A 170 -11.98 -6.13 24.28
C SER A 170 -11.60 -4.71 24.72
N GLY A 171 -12.59 -3.92 25.10
CA GLY A 171 -12.34 -2.67 25.81
C GLY A 171 -11.71 -2.89 27.18
N GLU A 172 -10.87 -1.97 27.62
CA GLU A 172 -10.26 -1.98 28.96
C GLU A 172 -10.44 -0.62 29.64
N GLY A 173 -10.94 -0.62 30.88
CA GLY A 173 -11.23 0.60 31.62
C GLY A 173 -12.50 1.32 31.16
N SER A 174 -12.61 2.61 31.50
CA SER A 174 -13.72 3.47 31.09
C SER A 174 -13.51 3.95 29.65
N ASN A 175 -14.26 3.37 28.71
CA ASN A 175 -14.26 3.80 27.32
C ASN A 175 -15.31 4.89 27.08
N VAL A 176 -15.14 5.61 25.98
CA VAL A 176 -16.11 6.63 25.52
C VAL A 176 -17.44 5.95 25.17
N ASP A 177 -18.56 6.47 25.65
CA ASP A 177 -19.89 5.81 25.65
C ASP A 177 -20.36 5.30 24.28
N TRP A 178 -19.98 5.98 23.19
CA TRP A 178 -20.40 5.58 21.85
C TRP A 178 -19.55 4.46 21.26
N ILE A 179 -18.38 4.16 21.83
CA ILE A 179 -17.41 3.20 21.30
C ILE A 179 -17.74 1.78 21.77
N LYS A 180 -17.84 0.87 20.80
CA LYS A 180 -17.95 -0.58 20.99
C LYS A 180 -16.76 -1.26 20.36
N ILE A 181 -16.17 -2.22 21.07
CA ILE A 181 -15.06 -3.05 20.58
C ILE A 181 -15.56 -4.48 20.50
N SER A 182 -15.57 -5.03 19.30
CA SER A 182 -15.92 -6.41 19.07
C SER A 182 -14.75 -7.36 19.34
N ALA A 183 -15.06 -8.64 19.54
CA ALA A 183 -14.06 -9.67 19.83
C ALA A 183 -13.04 -9.89 18.70
N ASP A 184 -13.35 -9.48 17.47
CA ASP A 184 -12.50 -9.52 16.28
C ASP A 184 -11.74 -8.21 16.01
N GLY A 185 -11.82 -7.23 16.92
CA GLY A 185 -11.03 -6.01 16.85
C GLY A 185 -11.61 -4.96 15.91
N VAL A 186 -12.93 -4.91 15.77
CA VAL A 186 -13.63 -3.80 15.11
C VAL A 186 -14.10 -2.81 16.17
N ILE A 187 -13.67 -1.56 16.01
CA ILE A 187 -14.14 -0.41 16.76
C ILE A 187 -15.31 0.17 15.98
N SER A 188 -16.47 0.30 16.62
CA SER A 188 -17.67 0.83 15.98
C SER A 188 -18.52 1.70 16.91
N GLY A 189 -19.40 2.51 16.34
CA GLY A 189 -20.30 3.36 17.10
C GLY A 189 -20.79 4.58 16.34
N THR A 190 -21.41 5.52 17.05
CA THR A 190 -21.88 6.80 16.49
C THR A 190 -21.62 7.90 17.52
N PRO A 191 -20.67 8.82 17.29
CA PRO A 191 -20.41 9.89 18.24
C PRO A 191 -21.65 10.75 18.47
N THR A 192 -21.95 11.05 19.74
CA THR A 192 -23.13 11.83 20.16
C THR A 192 -22.80 13.27 20.55
N SER A 193 -21.52 13.56 20.81
CA SER A 193 -21.01 14.89 21.13
C SER A 193 -19.61 15.08 20.54
N SER A 194 -19.25 16.33 20.23
CA SER A 194 -17.87 16.66 19.87
C SER A 194 -17.06 16.77 21.15
N ALA A 195 -16.13 15.85 21.37
CA ALA A 195 -15.20 15.89 22.50
C ALA A 195 -13.80 16.37 22.09
N ASP A 196 -13.65 16.88 20.86
CA ASP A 196 -12.40 17.08 20.09
C ASP A 196 -11.62 15.77 19.87
N LYS A 197 -11.43 14.94 20.91
CA LYS A 197 -10.79 13.62 20.88
C LYS A 197 -11.53 12.61 21.74
N ALA A 198 -11.71 11.39 21.21
CA ALA A 198 -12.11 10.21 21.95
C ALA A 198 -10.87 9.34 22.21
N VAL A 199 -10.50 9.14 23.47
CA VAL A 199 -9.35 8.32 23.89
C VAL A 199 -9.86 7.09 24.63
N PHE A 200 -9.36 5.91 24.28
CA PHE A 200 -9.81 4.64 24.84
C PHE A 200 -8.72 3.57 24.76
N THR A 201 -8.85 2.54 25.59
CA THR A 201 -7.87 1.45 25.67
C THR A 201 -8.48 0.15 25.16
N VAL A 202 -7.72 -0.55 24.32
CA VAL A 202 -8.09 -1.87 23.81
C VAL A 202 -7.10 -2.90 24.31
N ARG A 203 -7.62 -4.00 24.85
CA ARG A 203 -6.86 -5.19 25.21
C ARG A 203 -6.94 -6.23 24.10
N ALA A 204 -5.79 -6.71 23.65
CA ALA A 204 -5.64 -7.84 22.74
C ALA A 204 -5.16 -9.06 23.53
N THR A 205 -5.79 -10.22 23.32
CA THR A 205 -5.52 -11.47 24.03
C THR A 205 -5.31 -12.60 23.03
N GLY A 206 -4.12 -13.20 23.06
CA GLY A 206 -3.74 -14.36 22.26
C GLY A 206 -3.94 -15.66 23.05
N ARG A 207 -3.27 -16.73 22.63
CA ARG A 207 -3.35 -18.03 23.31
C ARG A 207 -2.83 -17.96 24.76
N ASP A 208 -1.63 -17.40 24.94
CA ASP A 208 -0.88 -17.48 26.20
C ASP A 208 -0.45 -16.10 26.75
N SER A 209 -0.72 -15.01 26.03
CA SER A 209 -0.34 -13.65 26.42
C SER A 209 -1.37 -12.60 26.01
N ALA A 210 -1.29 -11.42 26.60
CA ALA A 210 -2.17 -10.29 26.30
C ALA A 210 -1.39 -8.96 26.38
N SER A 211 -1.87 -7.96 25.65
CA SER A 211 -1.31 -6.60 25.64
C SER A 211 -2.42 -5.58 25.48
N SER A 212 -2.15 -4.34 25.84
CA SER A 212 -3.09 -3.23 25.73
C SER A 212 -2.48 -2.08 24.93
N GLY A 213 -3.31 -1.38 24.17
CA GLY A 213 -2.93 -0.22 23.36
C GLY A 213 -3.91 0.92 23.55
N VAL A 214 -3.42 2.16 23.42
CA VAL A 214 -4.21 3.38 23.55
C VAL A 214 -4.52 3.93 22.16
N PHE A 215 -5.79 4.25 21.94
CA PHE A 215 -6.29 4.72 20.66
C PHE A 215 -6.95 6.09 20.82
N THR A 216 -6.76 6.93 19.81
CA THR A 216 -7.36 8.26 19.72
C THR A 216 -8.14 8.39 18.42
N ILE A 217 -9.36 8.94 18.50
CA ILE A 217 -10.17 9.35 17.34
C ILE A 217 -10.48 10.83 17.49
N ASN A 218 -10.13 11.67 16.52
CA ASN A 218 -10.61 13.05 16.53
C ASN A 218 -12.10 13.06 16.12
N VAL A 219 -12.92 13.83 16.83
CA VAL A 219 -14.39 13.84 16.61
C VAL A 219 -14.82 15.24 16.15
N ALA A 220 -15.08 15.37 14.85
CA ALA A 220 -15.63 16.58 14.27
C ALA A 220 -17.08 16.82 14.73
N GLY A 221 -17.45 18.10 14.88
CA GLY A 221 -18.83 18.49 15.15
C GLY A 221 -19.79 18.09 14.03
N SER A 222 -21.08 17.97 14.34
CA SER A 222 -22.09 17.60 13.34
C SER A 222 -22.13 18.60 12.19
N GLY A 223 -22.17 18.10 10.96
CA GLY A 223 -22.16 18.91 9.73
C GLY A 223 -20.85 19.66 9.46
N LYS A 224 -19.79 19.46 10.27
CA LYS A 224 -18.45 19.96 9.98
C LYS A 224 -17.71 19.03 9.02
N ALA A 225 -16.72 19.57 8.32
CA ALA A 225 -15.83 18.78 7.48
C ALA A 225 -15.16 17.69 8.32
N LEU A 226 -15.10 16.47 7.80
CA LEU A 226 -14.43 15.35 8.47
C LEU A 226 -12.91 15.58 8.62
N LEU A 227 -12.35 16.35 7.69
CA LEU A 227 -10.94 16.67 7.62
C LEU A 227 -10.77 18.09 7.04
N SER A 228 -9.90 18.88 7.68
CA SER A 228 -9.49 20.23 7.23
C SER A 228 -8.08 20.26 6.64
N GLU A 229 -7.27 19.25 6.95
CA GLU A 229 -5.91 19.10 6.46
C GLU A 229 -5.71 17.70 5.90
N LEU A 230 -5.25 17.57 4.66
CA LEU A 230 -4.95 16.28 4.02
C LEU A 230 -3.46 16.02 4.03
N LYS A 231 -3.04 14.85 4.52
CA LYS A 231 -1.65 14.41 4.48
C LYS A 231 -1.45 13.33 3.41
N VAL A 232 -0.67 13.64 2.39
CA VAL A 232 -0.37 12.73 1.28
C VAL A 232 1.07 12.25 1.39
N LEU A 233 1.28 10.94 1.27
CA LEU A 233 2.59 10.31 1.32
C LEU A 233 2.87 9.55 0.02
N THR A 234 4.13 9.54 -0.42
CA THR A 234 4.62 8.55 -1.40
C THR A 234 5.78 7.76 -0.84
N LEU A 235 5.81 6.47 -1.13
CA LEU A 235 6.77 5.52 -0.56
C LEU A 235 7.10 4.38 -1.55
N ASN A 236 8.32 4.37 -2.06
CA ASN A 236 8.93 3.16 -2.61
C ASN A 236 9.32 2.24 -1.43
N MET A 237 8.87 0.98 -1.46
CA MET A 237 9.10 0.04 -0.36
C MET A 237 10.41 -0.75 -0.46
N TRP A 238 11.20 -0.64 -1.52
CA TRP A 238 12.41 -1.46 -1.76
C TRP A 238 12.13 -2.96 -1.77
N ASN A 239 11.63 -3.46 -2.89
CA ASN A 239 11.17 -4.83 -3.06
C ASN A 239 10.16 -5.23 -1.97
N GLY A 240 9.20 -4.36 -1.67
CA GLY A 240 8.23 -4.61 -0.61
C GLY A 240 8.78 -4.58 0.82
N GLY A 241 10.01 -4.09 1.00
CA GLY A 241 10.74 -3.99 2.26
C GLY A 241 11.48 -5.26 2.65
N THR A 242 11.43 -6.31 1.82
CA THR A 242 11.91 -7.66 2.17
C THR A 242 13.42 -7.76 2.36
N ARG A 243 14.16 -6.67 2.11
CA ARG A 243 15.60 -6.55 2.36
C ARG A 243 15.91 -6.27 3.84
N VAL A 244 14.92 -5.93 4.64
CA VAL A 244 15.05 -5.61 6.07
C VAL A 244 14.27 -6.62 6.92
N THR A 245 14.88 -7.09 8.01
CA THR A 245 14.25 -8.04 8.95
C THR A 245 13.02 -7.41 9.60
N SER A 246 11.93 -8.19 9.75
CA SER A 246 10.66 -7.74 10.32
C SER A 246 10.08 -6.48 9.66
N TYR A 247 10.27 -6.35 8.33
CA TYR A 247 9.80 -5.23 7.54
C TYR A 247 8.30 -4.95 7.70
N HIS A 248 7.47 -5.99 7.92
CA HIS A 248 6.04 -5.82 8.13
C HIS A 248 5.73 -4.91 9.32
N ASP A 249 6.26 -5.24 10.50
CA ASP A 249 6.01 -4.46 11.71
C ASP A 249 6.54 -3.02 11.56
N LYS A 250 7.70 -2.86 10.90
CA LYS A 250 8.29 -1.55 10.62
C LYS A 250 7.42 -0.71 9.68
N GLN A 251 6.87 -1.32 8.63
CA GLN A 251 5.95 -0.68 7.69
C GLN A 251 4.64 -0.28 8.37
N VAL A 252 4.02 -1.19 9.12
CA VAL A 252 2.77 -0.91 9.85
C VAL A 252 2.99 0.19 10.88
N LYS A 253 4.10 0.12 11.64
CA LYS A 253 4.48 1.16 12.60
C LYS A 253 4.61 2.51 11.92
N PHE A 254 5.39 2.60 10.86
CA PHE A 254 5.60 3.84 10.12
C PHE A 254 4.30 4.40 9.56
N LEU A 255 3.50 3.59 8.85
CA LEU A 255 2.26 4.07 8.23
C LEU A 255 1.24 4.53 9.28
N ALA A 256 1.08 3.78 10.37
CA ALA A 256 0.16 4.13 11.46
C ALA A 256 0.60 5.39 12.24
N SER A 257 1.89 5.68 12.34
CA SER A 257 2.41 6.85 13.07
C SER A 257 2.76 8.06 12.20
N SER A 258 2.86 7.89 10.87
CA SER A 258 3.23 8.96 9.92
C SER A 258 2.25 10.13 9.89
N GLY A 259 1.00 9.89 10.29
CA GLY A 259 -0.10 10.83 10.13
C GLY A 259 -0.64 10.92 8.70
N ALA A 260 -0.08 10.19 7.73
CA ALA A 260 -0.56 10.17 6.36
C ALA A 260 -2.01 9.68 6.28
N ASP A 261 -2.78 10.24 5.36
CA ASP A 261 -4.18 9.91 5.11
C ASP A 261 -4.38 9.09 3.84
N VAL A 262 -3.57 9.40 2.82
CA VAL A 262 -3.51 8.67 1.55
C VAL A 262 -2.05 8.46 1.16
N VAL A 263 -1.71 7.24 0.75
CA VAL A 263 -0.34 6.83 0.45
C VAL A 263 -0.28 6.20 -0.93
N GLY A 264 0.58 6.73 -1.79
CA GLY A 264 1.00 6.06 -3.02
C GLY A 264 2.18 5.15 -2.74
N ILE A 265 2.05 3.88 -3.11
CA ILE A 265 3.06 2.84 -2.89
C ILE A 265 3.70 2.43 -4.21
N GLN A 266 5.03 2.29 -4.20
CA GLN A 266 5.83 1.70 -5.28
C GLN A 266 6.56 0.45 -4.77
N GLU A 267 6.98 -0.41 -5.70
CA GLU A 267 7.56 -1.72 -5.40
C GLU A 267 6.64 -2.61 -4.54
N ASP A 268 5.36 -2.67 -4.90
CA ASP A 268 4.36 -3.57 -4.31
C ASP A 268 4.59 -5.06 -4.67
N GLN A 269 5.59 -5.35 -5.50
CA GLN A 269 6.04 -6.71 -5.86
C GLN A 269 4.88 -7.61 -6.28
N GLN A 270 4.26 -7.27 -7.42
CA GLN A 270 3.14 -8.01 -8.02
C GLN A 270 1.87 -8.02 -7.13
N GLY A 271 1.60 -6.91 -6.42
CA GLY A 271 0.41 -6.80 -5.58
C GLY A 271 0.50 -7.54 -4.24
N ARG A 272 1.71 -7.90 -3.81
CA ARG A 272 1.92 -8.77 -2.65
C ARG A 272 1.76 -8.04 -1.32
N HIS A 273 2.01 -6.74 -1.25
CA HIS A 273 2.23 -6.03 0.01
C HIS A 273 1.11 -5.06 0.37
N VAL A 274 0.52 -4.35 -0.59
CA VAL A 274 -0.52 -3.34 -0.36
C VAL A 274 -1.77 -3.92 0.31
N PRO A 275 -2.40 -5.02 -0.19
CA PRO A 275 -3.58 -5.56 0.50
C PRO A 275 -3.29 -6.05 1.93
N ARG A 276 -2.09 -6.58 2.18
CA ARG A 276 -1.65 -6.97 3.53
C ARG A 276 -1.49 -5.75 4.45
N LEU A 277 -0.89 -4.65 3.96
CA LEU A 277 -0.74 -3.43 4.75
C LEU A 277 -2.11 -2.78 5.01
N ALA A 278 -3.01 -2.80 4.03
CA ALA A 278 -4.38 -2.34 4.17
C ALA A 278 -5.14 -3.13 5.24
N ASP A 279 -5.04 -4.46 5.22
CA ASP A 279 -5.61 -5.33 6.24
C ASP A 279 -5.04 -5.01 7.64
N ALA A 280 -3.73 -4.80 7.72
CA ALA A 280 -3.07 -4.50 8.98
C ALA A 280 -3.53 -3.18 9.60
N LEU A 281 -3.66 -2.14 8.76
CA LEU A 281 -4.03 -0.79 9.16
C LEU A 281 -5.55 -0.58 9.28
N GLY A 282 -6.37 -1.50 8.74
CA GLY A 282 -7.82 -1.29 8.60
C GLY A 282 -8.18 -0.23 7.54
N TRP A 283 -7.34 -0.08 6.51
CA TRP A 283 -7.46 0.95 5.46
C TRP A 283 -8.04 0.37 4.17
N TYR A 284 -8.56 1.24 3.32
CA TYR A 284 -8.93 0.93 1.95
C TYR A 284 -7.68 0.85 1.09
N HIS A 285 -7.76 0.07 0.01
CA HIS A 285 -6.65 -0.05 -0.91
C HIS A 285 -7.07 -0.30 -2.35
N TRP A 286 -6.14 0.02 -3.24
CA TRP A 286 -6.12 -0.42 -4.62
C TRP A 286 -4.73 -0.96 -4.91
N SER A 287 -4.64 -2.11 -5.58
CA SER A 287 -3.37 -2.65 -6.05
C SER A 287 -3.50 -2.93 -7.54
N SER A 288 -2.46 -2.56 -8.29
CA SER A 288 -2.36 -2.88 -9.71
C SER A 288 -2.21 -4.38 -9.98
N GLY A 289 -1.99 -5.21 -8.94
CA GLY A 289 -1.50 -6.58 -9.10
C GLY A 289 -0.06 -6.64 -9.60
N GLY A 290 0.60 -5.48 -9.71
CA GLY A 290 1.94 -5.29 -10.23
C GLY A 290 2.79 -4.49 -9.25
N ASP A 291 3.28 -3.34 -9.69
CA ASP A 291 4.36 -2.62 -9.00
C ASP A 291 3.86 -1.47 -8.12
N VAL A 292 2.65 -0.98 -8.38
CA VAL A 292 2.09 0.20 -7.72
C VAL A 292 0.76 -0.07 -7.02
N GLY A 293 0.47 0.70 -5.98
CA GLY A 293 -0.80 0.65 -5.28
C GLY A 293 -1.09 1.91 -4.46
N VAL A 294 -2.28 1.96 -3.87
CA VAL A 294 -2.76 3.07 -3.04
C VAL A 294 -3.30 2.50 -1.74
N LEU A 295 -2.94 3.13 -0.62
CA LEU A 295 -3.56 2.93 0.69
C LEU A 295 -4.30 4.21 1.07
N SER A 296 -5.51 4.08 1.61
CA SER A 296 -6.32 5.24 2.04
C SER A 296 -7.09 4.94 3.31
N LYS A 297 -7.09 5.89 4.26
CA LYS A 297 -8.03 5.86 5.39
C LYS A 297 -9.49 5.98 4.95
N TYR A 298 -9.72 6.45 3.72
CA TYR A 298 -11.04 6.81 3.19
C TYR A 298 -11.49 5.89 2.05
N PRO A 299 -12.82 5.73 1.84
CA PRO A 299 -13.32 4.84 0.81
C PRO A 299 -12.83 5.19 -0.60
N ILE A 300 -12.37 4.18 -1.32
CA ILE A 300 -12.18 4.24 -2.77
C ILE A 300 -13.55 4.06 -3.43
N VAL A 301 -13.96 5.04 -4.21
CA VAL A 301 -15.30 5.09 -4.83
C VAL A 301 -15.27 4.88 -6.34
N GLU A 302 -14.08 4.89 -6.95
CA GLU A 302 -13.88 4.57 -8.36
C GLU A 302 -12.47 4.04 -8.59
N ASP A 303 -12.34 3.02 -9.43
CA ASP A 303 -11.07 2.44 -9.88
C ASP A 303 -10.83 2.86 -11.34
N TYR A 304 -9.75 3.62 -11.58
CA TYR A 304 -9.34 4.01 -12.94
C TYR A 304 -8.45 2.97 -13.62
N GLY A 305 -8.04 1.94 -12.89
CA GLY A 305 -7.24 0.83 -13.35
C GLY A 305 -5.77 1.17 -13.57
N VAL A 306 -5.07 0.22 -14.18
CA VAL A 306 -3.69 0.36 -14.63
C VAL A 306 -3.66 1.16 -15.92
N ILE A 307 -2.80 2.18 -15.99
CA ILE A 307 -2.73 3.12 -17.12
C ILE A 307 -1.50 2.87 -18.02
N SER A 308 -0.30 2.72 -17.45
CA SER A 308 0.93 2.58 -18.25
C SER A 308 1.76 1.35 -17.90
N GLY A 309 2.41 0.77 -18.93
CA GLY A 309 3.23 -0.45 -18.83
C GLY A 309 2.46 -1.64 -18.24
N PRO A 310 3.10 -2.80 -17.99
CA PRO A 310 2.49 -3.78 -17.12
C PRO A 310 2.60 -3.25 -15.69
N ALA A 311 1.62 -2.42 -15.29
CA ALA A 311 1.44 -1.89 -13.92
C ALA A 311 2.50 -0.89 -13.42
N ARG A 312 2.90 0.08 -14.27
CA ARG A 312 3.81 1.18 -13.90
C ARG A 312 3.10 2.45 -13.42
N SER A 313 1.81 2.59 -13.70
CA SER A 313 0.97 3.63 -13.12
C SER A 313 -0.50 3.24 -13.11
N GLY A 314 -1.27 3.92 -12.28
CA GLY A 314 -2.73 3.80 -12.20
C GLY A 314 -3.30 4.78 -11.19
N GLY A 315 -4.60 4.71 -10.93
CA GLY A 315 -5.22 5.60 -9.97
C GLY A 315 -6.65 5.27 -9.59
N VAL A 316 -7.15 6.03 -8.63
CA VAL A 316 -8.46 5.85 -8.01
C VAL A 316 -9.11 7.20 -7.70
N LYS A 317 -10.42 7.19 -7.49
CA LYS A 317 -11.15 8.28 -6.84
C LYS A 317 -11.42 7.92 -5.38
N ILE A 318 -11.10 8.84 -4.47
CA ILE A 318 -11.24 8.66 -3.02
C ILE A 318 -12.24 9.66 -2.48
N ALA A 319 -13.17 9.19 -1.65
CA ALA A 319 -14.16 10.02 -0.96
C ALA A 319 -13.71 10.38 0.45
N LEU A 320 -13.05 11.53 0.61
CA LEU A 320 -12.58 12.04 1.91
C LEU A 320 -13.75 12.36 2.84
N ASP A 321 -14.83 12.91 2.29
CA ASP A 321 -16.08 13.20 3.01
C ASP A 321 -17.29 12.99 2.08
N GLY A 322 -17.48 11.73 1.69
CA GLY A 322 -18.57 11.33 0.80
C GLY A 322 -18.48 12.00 -0.58
N LYS A 323 -19.59 12.56 -1.05
CA LYS A 323 -19.64 13.31 -2.33
C LYS A 323 -19.22 14.78 -2.19
N ASN A 324 -19.11 15.28 -0.96
CA ASN A 324 -18.83 16.70 -0.71
C ASN A 324 -17.34 17.02 -0.86
N GLN A 325 -16.48 16.03 -0.62
CA GLN A 325 -15.04 16.18 -0.74
C GLN A 325 -14.42 14.89 -1.28
N GLN A 326 -13.89 14.98 -2.50
CA GLN A 326 -13.30 13.86 -3.23
C GLN A 326 -11.97 14.30 -3.84
N ILE A 327 -11.09 13.32 -4.08
CA ILE A 327 -9.82 13.53 -4.79
C ILE A 327 -9.61 12.43 -5.82
N ASN A 328 -8.89 12.76 -6.88
CA ASN A 328 -8.32 11.80 -7.82
C ASN A 328 -6.87 11.54 -7.42
N PHE A 329 -6.50 10.28 -7.19
CA PHE A 329 -5.19 9.91 -6.68
C PHE A 329 -4.52 8.92 -7.63
N PHE A 330 -3.40 9.34 -8.22
CA PHE A 330 -2.62 8.55 -9.16
C PHE A 330 -1.22 8.27 -8.59
N VAL A 331 -0.72 7.08 -8.88
CA VAL A 331 0.61 6.61 -8.46
C VAL A 331 1.39 6.08 -9.65
N ALA A 332 2.69 6.32 -9.69
CA ALA A 332 3.60 5.75 -10.69
C ALA A 332 4.89 5.21 -10.07
N HIS A 333 5.46 4.20 -10.74
CA HIS A 333 6.83 3.78 -10.58
C HIS A 333 7.41 3.63 -11.99
N LEU A 334 8.18 4.62 -12.44
CA LEU A 334 8.66 4.67 -13.82
C LEU A 334 9.93 3.84 -14.00
N GLY A 335 10.31 3.56 -15.26
CA GLY A 335 11.48 2.74 -15.56
C GLY A 335 12.76 3.26 -14.90
N TYR A 336 13.55 2.36 -14.31
CA TYR A 336 14.71 2.73 -13.48
C TYR A 336 16.03 2.84 -14.28
N THR A 337 16.17 2.12 -15.40
CA THR A 337 17.45 2.03 -16.14
C THR A 337 17.28 2.28 -17.65
N PRO A 338 18.25 2.95 -18.33
CA PRO A 338 19.42 3.64 -17.77
C PRO A 338 19.04 4.78 -16.81
N TYR A 339 19.95 5.20 -15.92
CA TYR A 339 19.70 6.25 -14.92
C TYR A 339 20.47 7.53 -15.25
N GLY A 340 19.76 8.65 -15.37
CA GLY A 340 20.31 9.92 -15.85
C GLY A 340 21.48 10.47 -15.01
N PRO A 341 21.43 10.44 -13.68
CA PRO A 341 22.56 10.83 -12.84
C PRO A 341 23.83 9.98 -13.00
N TYR A 342 23.73 8.73 -13.46
CA TYR A 342 24.94 7.97 -13.84
C TYR A 342 25.51 8.50 -15.16
N ASP A 343 24.63 8.86 -16.10
CA ASP A 343 25.06 9.46 -17.36
C ASP A 343 25.75 10.81 -17.17
N THR A 344 25.37 11.61 -16.15
CA THR A 344 26.04 12.87 -15.80
C THR A 344 27.31 12.66 -14.98
N CYS A 345 27.25 11.87 -13.90
CA CYS A 345 28.32 11.79 -12.91
C CYS A 345 29.40 10.76 -13.22
N TYR A 346 29.08 9.72 -13.99
CA TYR A 346 30.00 8.63 -14.27
C TYR A 346 30.47 8.64 -15.72
N ASP A 347 29.53 8.77 -16.66
CA ASP A 347 29.82 8.66 -18.10
C ASP A 347 30.05 10.03 -18.77
N HIS A 348 29.65 11.12 -18.10
CA HIS A 348 29.79 12.51 -18.59
C HIS A 348 29.24 12.72 -20.01
N LEU A 349 28.06 12.17 -20.29
CA LEU A 349 27.43 12.24 -21.60
C LEU A 349 26.94 13.67 -21.92
N PRO A 350 26.88 14.06 -23.21
CA PRO A 350 26.22 15.31 -23.60
C PRO A 350 24.71 15.22 -23.35
N VAL A 351 24.07 16.37 -23.07
CA VAL A 351 22.67 16.43 -22.60
C VAL A 351 21.68 15.80 -23.60
N ASP A 352 21.91 15.94 -24.90
CA ASP A 352 21.07 15.32 -25.94
C ASP A 352 21.05 13.78 -25.82
N LYS A 353 22.20 13.17 -25.48
CA LYS A 353 22.29 11.73 -25.22
C LYS A 353 21.64 11.31 -23.92
N ILE A 354 21.75 12.13 -22.86
CA ILE A 354 21.04 11.89 -21.59
C ILE A 354 19.53 11.86 -21.84
N ILE A 355 18.99 12.87 -22.53
CA ILE A 355 17.56 12.93 -22.86
C ILE A 355 17.12 11.76 -23.77
N GLN A 356 17.98 11.31 -24.69
CA GLN A 356 17.71 10.11 -25.48
C GLN A 356 17.60 8.86 -24.58
N ARG A 357 18.46 8.74 -23.57
CA ARG A 357 18.47 7.61 -22.62
C ARG A 357 17.31 7.67 -21.62
N GLU A 358 16.86 8.86 -21.23
CA GLU A 358 15.59 9.07 -20.50
C GLU A 358 14.36 8.56 -21.25
N ALA A 359 14.40 8.54 -22.59
CA ALA A 359 13.36 7.91 -23.38
C ALA A 359 13.54 6.38 -23.48
N GLN A 360 14.78 5.91 -23.62
CA GLN A 360 15.12 4.48 -23.68
C GLN A 360 14.81 3.73 -22.39
N SER A 361 14.90 4.41 -21.24
CA SER A 361 14.54 3.83 -19.94
C SER A 361 13.05 3.53 -19.79
N GLY A 362 12.23 4.02 -20.71
CA GLY A 362 10.78 3.91 -20.66
C GLY A 362 10.10 5.01 -19.85
N ARG A 363 10.83 5.82 -19.06
CA ARG A 363 10.23 6.90 -18.24
C ARG A 363 9.44 7.89 -19.06
N THR A 364 10.02 8.40 -20.14
CA THR A 364 9.35 9.39 -21.01
C THR A 364 8.04 8.86 -21.63
N PRO A 365 8.01 7.71 -22.32
CA PRO A 365 6.76 7.19 -22.87
C PRO A 365 5.74 6.79 -21.79
N GLN A 366 6.17 6.25 -20.64
CA GLN A 366 5.27 5.93 -19.52
C GLN A 366 4.64 7.19 -18.91
N MET A 367 5.42 8.27 -18.74
CA MET A 367 4.92 9.56 -18.26
C MET A 367 3.86 10.12 -19.21
N LYS A 368 4.13 10.11 -20.52
CA LYS A 368 3.16 10.56 -21.54
C LYS A 368 1.87 9.76 -21.50
N ALA A 369 1.96 8.43 -21.46
CA ALA A 369 0.79 7.54 -21.38
C ALA A 369 -0.02 7.79 -20.10
N THR A 370 0.66 7.98 -18.97
CA THR A 370 0.01 8.27 -17.68
C THR A 370 -0.74 9.59 -17.72
N LEU A 371 -0.10 10.67 -18.16
CA LEU A 371 -0.73 11.99 -18.27
C LEU A 371 -1.90 12.01 -19.26
N GLU A 372 -1.85 11.20 -20.32
CA GLU A 372 -2.98 11.03 -21.24
C GLU A 372 -4.13 10.28 -20.58
N GLY A 373 -3.85 9.19 -19.86
CA GLY A 373 -4.87 8.45 -19.09
C GLY A 373 -5.51 9.28 -17.97
N MET A 374 -4.81 10.29 -17.45
CA MET A 374 -5.30 11.23 -16.44
C MET A 374 -6.05 12.44 -17.02
N LYS A 375 -6.15 12.57 -18.35
CA LYS A 375 -6.57 13.82 -19.00
C LYS A 375 -7.92 14.34 -18.47
N SER A 376 -8.93 13.49 -18.35
CA SER A 376 -10.25 13.90 -17.84
C SER A 376 -10.19 14.45 -16.41
N GLN A 377 -9.39 13.83 -15.55
CA GLN A 377 -9.23 14.24 -14.16
C GLN A 377 -8.44 15.55 -14.07
N LEU A 378 -7.40 15.71 -14.91
CA LEU A 378 -6.61 16.94 -14.99
C LEU A 378 -7.40 18.13 -15.54
N ASP A 379 -8.31 17.88 -16.47
CA ASP A 379 -9.22 18.91 -17.01
C ASP A 379 -10.26 19.34 -15.96
N ASN A 380 -10.66 18.43 -15.06
CA ASN A 380 -11.63 18.70 -13.98
C ASN A 380 -11.00 18.98 -12.60
N ALA A 381 -9.70 19.25 -12.55
CA ALA A 381 -8.94 19.29 -11.29
C ALA A 381 -9.37 20.42 -10.31
N ASP A 382 -10.03 21.47 -10.81
CA ASP A 382 -10.55 22.55 -9.97
C ASP A 382 -11.82 22.14 -9.19
N GLU A 383 -12.55 21.12 -9.64
CA GLU A 383 -13.72 20.56 -8.94
C GLU A 383 -13.32 19.36 -8.07
N ILE A 384 -12.53 18.44 -8.62
CA ILE A 384 -12.01 17.27 -7.89
C ILE A 384 -10.49 17.28 -8.02
N PRO A 385 -9.75 17.72 -6.98
CA PRO A 385 -8.31 17.85 -7.04
C PRO A 385 -7.60 16.55 -7.42
N VAL A 386 -6.48 16.71 -8.13
CA VAL A 386 -5.65 15.60 -8.61
C VAL A 386 -4.34 15.58 -7.84
N PHE A 387 -3.97 14.39 -7.38
CA PHE A 387 -2.64 14.07 -6.88
C PHE A 387 -2.00 13.05 -7.81
N PHE A 388 -0.75 13.28 -8.17
CA PHE A 388 0.07 12.35 -8.92
C PHE A 388 1.40 12.16 -8.20
N VAL A 389 1.60 10.97 -7.64
CA VAL A 389 2.72 10.69 -6.75
C VAL A 389 3.56 9.52 -7.25
N GLY A 390 4.78 9.40 -6.75
CA GLY A 390 5.56 8.18 -6.93
C GLY A 390 7.05 8.39 -7.18
N ASP A 391 7.71 7.26 -7.43
CA ASP A 391 9.11 7.18 -7.85
C ASP A 391 9.18 7.34 -9.37
N PHE A 392 9.72 8.48 -9.80
CA PHE A 392 9.82 8.81 -11.21
C PHE A 392 11.17 8.39 -11.80
N ASN A 393 12.08 7.84 -10.99
CA ASN A 393 13.40 7.37 -11.38
C ASN A 393 14.23 8.41 -12.17
N ALA A 394 13.96 9.69 -11.94
CA ALA A 394 14.62 10.80 -12.61
C ALA A 394 14.50 12.08 -11.75
N PRO A 395 15.56 12.91 -11.69
CA PRO A 395 15.49 14.18 -10.97
C PRO A 395 14.51 15.19 -11.57
N SER A 396 14.21 16.24 -10.83
CA SER A 396 13.42 17.37 -11.34
C SER A 396 14.28 18.36 -12.13
N HIS A 397 13.71 18.95 -13.19
CA HIS A 397 14.28 20.12 -13.86
C HIS A 397 14.46 21.31 -12.89
N LEU A 398 13.71 21.35 -11.78
CA LEU A 398 13.82 22.36 -10.74
C LEU A 398 15.04 22.16 -9.81
N ASP A 399 15.65 20.97 -9.84
CA ASP A 399 16.80 20.63 -8.97
C ASP A 399 18.14 20.69 -9.72
N TYR A 400 18.09 20.88 -11.04
CA TYR A 400 19.27 21.04 -11.90
C TYR A 400 19.55 22.52 -12.14
N VAL A 401 19.75 23.29 -11.07
CA VAL A 401 20.08 24.73 -11.15
C VAL A 401 21.59 24.95 -11.11
N ASP A 402 22.04 26.14 -11.54
CA ASP A 402 23.47 26.48 -11.53
C ASP A 402 24.11 26.38 -10.13
N GLY A 403 23.37 26.70 -9.07
CA GLY A 403 23.84 26.59 -7.69
C GLY A 403 24.11 25.16 -7.21
N LEU A 404 23.59 24.14 -7.92
CA LEU A 404 23.82 22.72 -7.65
C LEU A 404 24.70 22.06 -8.71
N LYS A 405 25.33 22.84 -9.61
CA LYS A 405 26.11 22.31 -10.74
C LYS A 405 27.24 21.38 -10.30
N GLU A 406 27.94 21.72 -9.22
CA GLU A 406 29.02 20.87 -8.68
C GLU A 406 28.48 19.52 -8.17
N LYS A 407 27.39 19.57 -7.37
CA LYS A 407 26.67 18.37 -6.89
C LYS A 407 26.16 17.52 -8.05
N ASN A 408 25.70 18.16 -9.12
CA ASN A 408 25.23 17.53 -10.35
C ASN A 408 26.38 17.27 -11.35
N CYS A 409 27.61 17.13 -10.87
CA CYS A 409 28.77 16.68 -11.65
C CYS A 409 29.10 17.53 -12.88
N GLY A 410 28.90 18.85 -12.76
CA GLY A 410 29.15 19.83 -13.81
C GLY A 410 27.93 20.17 -14.66
N TYR A 411 26.75 19.62 -14.37
CA TYR A 411 25.54 19.84 -15.17
C TYR A 411 24.54 20.76 -14.47
N SER A 412 23.88 21.60 -15.27
CA SER A 412 22.73 22.40 -14.87
C SER A 412 21.76 22.54 -16.05
N ASN A 413 20.56 23.02 -15.78
CA ASN A 413 19.48 23.29 -16.72
C ASN A 413 19.03 22.09 -17.57
N ILE A 414 19.24 20.85 -17.09
CA ILE A 414 18.71 19.65 -17.75
C ILE A 414 17.17 19.63 -17.64
N GLN A 415 16.51 19.57 -18.78
CA GLN A 415 15.04 19.54 -18.87
C GLN A 415 14.55 18.08 -18.80
N TRP A 416 14.55 17.50 -17.58
CA TRP A 416 14.11 16.13 -17.35
C TRP A 416 12.63 15.94 -17.77
N PRO A 417 12.31 15.08 -18.76
CA PRO A 417 10.95 14.95 -19.28
C PRO A 417 9.92 14.52 -18.22
N THR A 418 10.34 13.73 -17.24
CA THR A 418 9.50 13.25 -16.13
C THR A 418 8.99 14.37 -15.22
N SER A 419 9.61 15.55 -15.21
CA SER A 419 9.15 16.71 -14.43
C SER A 419 8.64 17.85 -15.30
N ILE A 420 9.11 17.96 -16.55
CA ILE A 420 8.61 18.95 -17.51
C ILE A 420 7.21 18.62 -18.01
N LEU A 421 6.96 17.36 -18.39
CA LEU A 421 5.65 16.97 -18.95
C LEU A 421 4.49 17.14 -17.94
N PRO A 422 4.63 16.77 -16.65
CA PRO A 422 3.60 17.09 -15.65
C PRO A 422 3.35 18.59 -15.49
N LYS A 423 4.43 19.40 -15.43
CA LYS A 423 4.34 20.86 -15.32
C LYS A 423 3.56 21.46 -16.49
N GLU A 424 3.79 21.00 -17.71
CA GLU A 424 3.05 21.43 -18.91
C GLU A 424 1.55 21.09 -18.83
N LYS A 425 1.17 20.07 -18.06
CA LYS A 425 -0.23 19.72 -17.76
C LYS A 425 -0.82 20.48 -16.57
N GLY A 426 -0.03 21.37 -15.97
CA GLY A 426 -0.43 22.20 -14.83
C GLY A 426 -0.32 21.50 -13.48
N LEU A 427 0.43 20.39 -13.39
CA LEU A 427 0.76 19.77 -12.11
C LEU A 427 1.89 20.58 -11.43
N ILE A 428 1.79 20.69 -10.10
CA ILE A 428 2.65 21.50 -9.25
C ILE A 428 3.39 20.57 -8.28
N ASP A 429 4.72 20.71 -8.21
CA ASP A 429 5.60 19.99 -7.29
C ASP A 429 5.45 20.54 -5.87
N SER A 430 4.83 19.78 -4.95
CA SER A 430 4.55 20.25 -3.59
C SER A 430 5.81 20.53 -2.77
N PHE A 431 6.87 19.74 -2.99
CA PHE A 431 8.13 19.92 -2.29
C PHE A 431 8.75 21.28 -2.63
N ARG A 432 8.69 21.67 -3.90
CA ARG A 432 9.20 22.98 -4.35
C ARG A 432 8.27 24.15 -4.04
N VAL A 433 6.99 23.89 -3.74
CA VAL A 433 6.11 24.90 -3.13
C VAL A 433 6.54 25.19 -1.70
N ALA A 434 6.78 24.15 -0.89
CA ALA A 434 7.24 24.30 0.49
C ALA A 434 8.69 24.82 0.57
N HIS A 435 9.55 24.40 -0.36
CA HIS A 435 10.98 24.70 -0.41
C HIS A 435 11.41 25.26 -1.78
N PRO A 436 11.15 26.55 -2.05
CA PRO A 436 11.40 27.14 -3.37
C PRO A 436 12.87 27.22 -3.78
N ASP A 437 13.80 27.21 -2.82
CA ASP A 437 15.25 27.28 -3.05
C ASP A 437 15.88 25.87 -3.02
N PRO A 438 16.22 25.28 -4.19
CA PRO A 438 16.79 23.93 -4.26
C PRO A 438 18.19 23.81 -3.67
N VAL A 439 18.93 24.92 -3.54
CA VAL A 439 20.27 24.91 -2.95
C VAL A 439 20.18 24.74 -1.43
N LYS A 440 19.20 25.40 -0.81
CA LYS A 440 18.99 25.34 0.65
C LYS A 440 18.40 24.01 1.09
N GLU A 441 17.43 23.49 0.33
CA GLU A 441 16.72 22.27 0.68
C GLU A 441 16.57 21.39 -0.56
N GLN A 442 17.38 20.33 -0.62
CA GLN A 442 17.48 19.46 -1.80
C GLN A 442 16.38 18.40 -1.80
N GLY A 443 15.90 17.96 -0.64
CA GLY A 443 14.88 16.92 -0.54
C GLY A 443 15.31 15.58 -1.11
N ILE A 444 16.56 15.16 -0.88
CA ILE A 444 17.09 13.90 -1.39
C ILE A 444 16.22 12.71 -0.95
N THR A 445 15.81 11.89 -1.91
CA THR A 445 15.01 10.67 -1.65
C THR A 445 15.75 9.39 -2.03
N TRP A 446 16.58 9.44 -3.08
CA TRP A 446 17.55 8.41 -3.41
C TRP A 446 18.95 8.86 -2.95
N SER A 447 19.58 8.21 -1.98
CA SER A 447 19.05 7.12 -1.18
C SER A 447 19.64 7.12 0.24
N PRO A 448 18.86 6.83 1.29
CA PRO A 448 19.37 6.62 2.64
C PRO A 448 20.26 5.37 2.83
N ILE A 449 20.31 4.44 1.86
CA ILE A 449 21.00 3.13 2.01
C ILE A 449 22.18 2.97 1.06
N TYR A 450 21.97 3.23 -0.23
CA TYR A 450 23.01 3.27 -1.25
C TYR A 450 23.74 4.61 -1.21
N ILE A 451 24.94 4.60 -0.63
CA ILE A 451 25.88 5.74 -0.62
C ILE A 451 27.11 5.51 -1.51
N TRP A 452 27.29 4.27 -1.99
CA TRP A 452 28.39 3.86 -2.85
C TRP A 452 27.89 2.92 -3.93
N ASN A 453 28.27 3.20 -5.18
CA ASN A 453 27.94 2.38 -6.31
C ASN A 453 29.03 1.33 -6.56
N GLY A 454 28.73 0.06 -6.27
CA GLY A 454 29.67 -1.04 -6.46
C GLY A 454 30.07 -1.28 -7.93
N GLY A 455 29.13 -1.07 -8.86
CA GLY A 455 29.36 -1.27 -10.30
C GLY A 455 30.33 -0.25 -10.90
N TYR A 456 30.18 1.01 -10.51
CA TYR A 456 31.04 2.11 -10.98
C TYR A 456 32.24 2.39 -10.06
N ARG A 457 32.27 1.81 -8.85
CA ARG A 457 33.28 2.04 -7.81
C ARG A 457 33.45 3.54 -7.51
N LYS A 458 32.32 4.23 -7.35
CA LYS A 458 32.23 5.67 -7.07
C LYS A 458 31.13 5.93 -6.04
N PRO A 459 31.13 7.10 -5.37
CA PRO A 459 30.00 7.52 -4.55
C PRO A 459 28.71 7.55 -5.36
N GLU A 460 27.59 7.16 -4.73
CA GLU A 460 26.26 7.18 -5.37
C GLU A 460 25.77 8.64 -5.54
N PRO A 461 25.34 9.05 -6.75
CA PRO A 461 24.59 10.29 -6.93
C PRO A 461 23.31 10.27 -6.11
N LEU A 462 23.20 11.23 -5.18
CA LEU A 462 22.05 11.36 -4.32
C LEU A 462 21.09 12.40 -4.90
N ASP A 463 19.87 12.00 -5.25
CA ASP A 463 18.89 12.82 -5.96
C ASP A 463 17.49 12.72 -5.37
N ARG A 464 16.66 13.74 -5.63
CA ARG A 464 15.23 13.69 -5.38
C ARG A 464 14.53 13.11 -6.60
N ILE A 465 14.02 11.90 -6.47
CA ILE A 465 13.35 11.16 -7.56
C ILE A 465 11.93 10.74 -7.22
N ASP A 466 11.51 10.94 -5.98
CA ASP A 466 10.16 10.69 -5.50
C ASP A 466 9.39 12.00 -5.35
N PHE A 467 8.18 12.08 -5.90
CA PHE A 467 7.42 13.32 -6.02
C PHE A 467 5.99 13.18 -5.51
N ILE A 468 5.47 14.28 -4.96
CA ILE A 468 4.04 14.52 -4.82
C ILE A 468 3.71 15.73 -5.70
N LEU A 469 3.05 15.46 -6.83
CA LEU A 469 2.55 16.49 -7.73
C LEU A 469 1.05 16.67 -7.52
N HIS A 470 0.55 17.89 -7.63
CA HIS A 470 -0.88 18.16 -7.44
C HIS A 470 -1.43 19.19 -8.43
N LYS A 471 -2.77 19.19 -8.60
CA LYS A 471 -3.50 20.21 -9.36
C LYS A 471 -4.89 20.40 -8.76
N GLY A 472 -5.34 21.66 -8.66
CA GLY A 472 -6.66 22.05 -8.18
C GLY A 472 -6.60 23.28 -7.27
N LYS A 473 -7.46 24.27 -7.50
CA LYS A 473 -7.46 25.57 -6.78
C LYS A 473 -7.72 25.49 -5.27
N GLY A 474 -8.35 24.43 -4.79
CA GLY A 474 -8.64 24.25 -3.36
C GLY A 474 -7.45 23.79 -2.53
N LEU A 475 -6.35 23.38 -3.17
CA LEU A 475 -5.19 22.82 -2.46
C LEU A 475 -4.19 23.92 -2.08
N LYS A 476 -3.86 24.02 -0.80
CA LYS A 476 -2.74 24.84 -0.33
C LYS A 476 -1.73 23.97 0.42
N VAL A 477 -0.53 23.84 -0.14
CA VAL A 477 0.60 23.18 0.52
C VAL A 477 1.01 24.01 1.74
N THR A 478 0.98 23.40 2.92
CA THR A 478 1.45 24.03 4.17
C THR A 478 2.80 23.50 4.62
N ASP A 479 3.12 22.26 4.26
CA ASP A 479 4.39 21.63 4.58
C ASP A 479 4.68 20.50 3.59
N SER A 480 5.96 20.26 3.30
CA SER A 480 6.41 19.09 2.55
C SER A 480 7.84 18.74 2.94
N HIS A 481 8.12 17.49 3.29
CA HIS A 481 9.46 17.07 3.70
C HIS A 481 9.72 15.60 3.36
N THR A 482 11.00 15.22 3.30
CA THR A 482 11.40 13.82 3.20
C THR A 482 11.36 13.17 4.57
N VAL A 483 11.04 11.88 4.62
CA VAL A 483 10.88 11.12 5.86
C VAL A 483 11.72 9.85 5.81
N VAL A 484 12.56 9.69 6.81
CA VAL A 484 13.34 8.48 7.11
C VAL A 484 13.23 8.25 8.61
N VAL A 485 13.05 7.00 9.03
CA VAL A 485 12.98 6.64 10.46
C VAL A 485 14.34 6.16 10.96
N GLY A 486 14.81 6.77 12.04
CA GLY A 486 16.09 6.43 12.65
C GLY A 486 17.28 6.82 11.78
N GLU A 487 18.41 6.17 12.01
CA GLU A 487 19.66 6.39 11.28
C GLU A 487 20.01 5.12 10.49
N PRO A 488 19.51 4.96 9.25
CA PRO A 488 19.73 3.75 8.48
C PRO A 488 21.21 3.52 8.19
N LYS A 489 21.68 2.29 8.41
CA LYS A 489 23.00 1.86 7.99
C LYS A 489 23.01 1.57 6.49
N PRO A 490 24.06 1.97 5.76
CA PRO A 490 24.18 1.68 4.34
C PRO A 490 24.39 0.19 4.07
N GLU A 491 24.19 -0.22 2.81
CA GLU A 491 24.57 -1.55 2.35
C GLU A 491 26.06 -1.85 2.62
N PRO A 492 26.43 -3.05 3.12
CA PRO A 492 25.62 -4.27 3.33
C PRO A 492 25.01 -4.43 4.74
N ASN A 493 25.08 -3.41 5.59
CA ASN A 493 24.70 -3.51 7.01
C ASN A 493 23.24 -3.13 7.30
N HIS A 494 22.39 -3.07 6.27
CA HIS A 494 21.03 -2.53 6.34
C HIS A 494 19.99 -3.47 6.97
N LYS A 495 20.30 -4.78 7.10
CA LYS A 495 19.30 -5.81 7.44
C LYS A 495 18.49 -5.52 8.71
N ASP A 496 19.12 -4.86 9.69
CA ASP A 496 18.50 -4.58 10.99
C ASP A 496 18.05 -3.11 11.14
N ASN A 497 18.10 -2.31 10.07
CA ASN A 497 17.64 -0.92 10.09
C ASN A 497 16.17 -0.81 10.51
N GLU A 498 15.81 0.26 11.24
CA GLU A 498 14.39 0.57 11.47
C GLU A 498 13.69 1.01 10.19
N TRP A 499 14.37 1.83 9.38
CA TRP A 499 13.93 2.16 8.02
C TRP A 499 14.03 0.93 7.11
N PHE A 500 12.93 0.64 6.41
CA PHE A 500 12.76 -0.60 5.63
C PHE A 500 12.96 -0.40 4.12
N SER A 501 13.28 0.82 3.68
CA SER A 501 13.41 1.18 2.27
C SER A 501 14.79 1.77 1.98
N ASP A 502 15.23 1.67 0.73
CA ASP A 502 16.35 2.42 0.18
C ASP A 502 15.96 3.82 -0.32
N HIS A 503 14.68 4.17 -0.32
CA HIS A 503 14.20 5.54 -0.56
C HIS A 503 13.80 6.22 0.74
N ALA A 504 13.98 7.54 0.83
CA ALA A 504 13.21 8.36 1.77
C ALA A 504 11.78 8.53 1.23
N ALA A 505 10.78 8.47 2.10
CA ALA A 505 9.41 8.83 1.71
C ALA A 505 9.27 10.35 1.56
N VAL A 506 8.24 10.83 0.88
CA VAL A 506 7.88 12.25 0.86
C VAL A 506 6.48 12.40 1.44
N LEU A 507 6.33 13.26 2.44
CA LEU A 507 5.06 13.61 3.08
C LEU A 507 4.76 15.08 2.79
N THR A 508 3.55 15.36 2.30
CA THR A 508 3.05 16.73 2.12
C THR A 508 1.74 16.91 2.89
N THR A 509 1.62 18.03 3.61
CA THR A 509 0.38 18.47 4.25
C THR A 509 -0.27 19.57 3.41
N TYR A 510 -1.59 19.43 3.22
CA TYR A 510 -2.42 20.37 2.49
C TYR A 510 -3.53 20.89 3.39
N GLU A 511 -3.79 22.20 3.37
CA GLU A 511 -5.12 22.72 3.71
C GLU A 511 -6.07 22.46 2.52
N LEU A 512 -7.30 22.02 2.82
CA LEU A 512 -8.34 21.69 1.83
C LEU A 512 -9.41 22.77 1.66
#